data_AF-O22396-F1
#
_entry.id   AF-O22396-F1
#
_cell.length_a   1.000
_cell.length_b   1.000
_cell.length_c   1.000
_cell.angle_alpha   90.00
_cell.angle_beta   90.00
_cell.angle_gamma   90.00
#
_symmetry.space_group_name_H-M   'P 1'
#
loop_
_entity.id
_entity.type
_entity.pdbx_description
1 polymer ?
#
loop_
_entity_poly.entity_id
_entity_poly.type
_entity_poly.pdbx_seq_one_letter_code
_entity_poly.pdbx_strand_id
1 'polypeptide(L)'
;EGFEHYRCDRSLSMGLNLGNMAKMLKCAGNDDVITIKADDKPDSLTFMMESPSQDRVSDFELKLMDIDSEHLGIPETEHQAVVKLPASEFQRICRDLSSIGDTVNISVTKDGVRFSTKGDIGSANISCRQNTSVDKPEEAVVIEMQEPVTLTFALRYLNSFAKATPLSSTVTLSMSKELPIVVEYRIQDMGFVKFYLAPKIEEDE
;
A
#
# COMPACT_ATOMS: atom_id res chain seq x y z
N GLU A 1 -6.64 16.82 8.02
CA GLU A 1 -8.02 17.32 7.86
C GLU A 1 -8.75 16.45 6.82
N GLY A 2 -9.06 15.19 7.14
CA GLY A 2 -9.63 14.22 6.18
C GLY A 2 -11.03 13.69 6.52
N PHE A 3 -11.64 14.25 7.57
CA PHE A 3 -12.97 13.87 8.04
C PHE A 3 -13.79 15.14 8.21
N GLU A 4 -15.04 15.12 7.76
CA GLU A 4 -15.98 16.24 7.97
C GLU A 4 -16.24 16.48 9.46
N HIS A 5 -16.40 15.39 10.22
CA HIS A 5 -16.47 15.42 11.67
C HIS A 5 -15.46 14.44 12.27
N TYR A 6 -14.58 14.93 13.13
CA TYR A 6 -13.64 14.12 13.88
C TYR A 6 -13.67 14.51 15.36
N ARG A 7 -14.09 13.58 16.21
CA ARG A 7 -14.08 13.72 17.67
C ARG A 7 -13.48 12.47 18.29
N CYS A 8 -12.39 12.64 19.02
CA CYS A 8 -11.70 11.59 19.74
C CYS A 8 -11.25 12.16 21.10
N ASP A 9 -12.10 12.02 22.11
CA ASP A 9 -11.89 12.67 23.41
C ASP A 9 -10.72 12.04 24.19
N ARG A 10 -10.38 10.79 23.90
CA ARG A 10 -9.31 10.00 24.50
C ARG A 10 -8.71 9.04 23.50
N SER A 11 -7.45 8.66 23.70
CA SER A 11 -6.82 7.58 22.94
C SER A 11 -7.57 6.27 23.16
N LEU A 12 -8.12 5.70 22.09
CA LEU A 12 -8.89 4.46 22.08
C LEU A 12 -8.22 3.47 21.12
N SER A 13 -7.99 2.25 21.59
CA SER A 13 -7.54 1.13 20.76
C SER A 13 -8.72 0.20 20.51
N MET A 14 -9.02 -0.06 19.24
CA MET A 14 -10.13 -0.91 18.82
C MET A 14 -9.59 -2.09 18.03
N GLY A 15 -9.58 -3.28 18.65
CA GLY A 15 -9.15 -4.50 17.97
C GLY A 15 -10.23 -5.01 17.02
N LEU A 16 -9.91 -5.09 15.73
CA LEU A 16 -10.87 -5.38 14.67
C LEU A 16 -10.46 -6.61 13.86
N ASN A 17 -11.42 -7.50 13.61
CA ASN A 17 -11.28 -8.49 12.55
C ASN A 17 -11.49 -7.81 11.19
N LEU A 18 -10.40 -7.57 10.45
CA LEU A 18 -10.43 -6.87 9.15
C LEU A 18 -11.31 -7.58 8.10
N GLY A 19 -11.44 -8.91 8.17
CA GLY A 19 -12.31 -9.66 7.27
C GLY A 19 -13.79 -9.39 7.52
N ASN A 20 -14.20 -9.27 8.79
CA ASN A 20 -15.57 -8.92 9.15
C ASN A 20 -15.86 -7.44 8.88
N MET A 21 -14.92 -6.54 9.19
CA MET A 21 -15.02 -5.13 8.84
C MET A 21 -15.20 -4.95 7.32
N ALA A 22 -14.40 -5.63 6.50
CA ALA A 22 -14.54 -5.58 5.05
C ALA A 22 -15.90 -6.09 4.54
N LYS A 23 -16.52 -7.08 5.21
CA LYS A 23 -17.88 -7.54 4.86
C LYS A 23 -18.92 -6.46 5.15
N MET A 24 -18.79 -5.73 6.25
CA MET A 24 -19.71 -4.63 6.59
C MET A 24 -19.52 -3.46 5.63
N LEU A 25 -18.28 -3.03 5.37
CA LEU A 25 -18.00 -1.93 4.46
C LEU A 25 -18.48 -2.18 3.01
N LYS A 26 -18.58 -3.45 2.58
CA LYS A 26 -19.18 -3.81 1.29
C LYS A 26 -20.68 -3.52 1.18
N CYS A 27 -21.36 -3.25 2.29
CA CYS A 27 -22.77 -2.85 2.29
C CYS A 27 -22.94 -1.34 2.01
N ALA A 28 -21.88 -0.54 2.17
CA ALA A 28 -21.87 0.87 1.81
C ALA A 28 -21.87 1.03 0.28
N GLY A 29 -22.63 2.00 -0.22
CA GLY A 29 -22.42 2.55 -1.55
C GLY A 29 -21.09 3.29 -1.64
N ASN A 30 -20.56 3.45 -2.86
CA ASN A 30 -19.29 4.16 -3.08
C ASN A 30 -19.35 5.64 -2.66
N ASP A 31 -20.55 6.24 -2.68
CA ASP A 31 -20.81 7.64 -2.35
C ASP A 31 -21.55 7.81 -1.01
N ASP A 32 -21.71 6.72 -0.24
CA ASP A 32 -22.35 6.78 1.08
C ASP A 32 -21.41 7.44 2.09
N VAL A 33 -21.96 8.25 2.99
CA VAL A 33 -21.23 8.83 4.12
C VAL A 33 -21.11 7.77 5.21
N ILE A 34 -19.89 7.51 5.67
CA ILE A 34 -19.62 6.52 6.73
C ILE A 34 -19.21 7.23 8.01
N THR A 35 -19.99 7.02 9.07
CA THR A 35 -19.66 7.47 10.43
C THR A 35 -19.29 6.28 11.29
N ILE A 36 -18.14 6.37 11.96
CA ILE A 36 -17.63 5.35 12.90
C ILE A 36 -17.85 5.85 14.33
N LYS A 37 -18.53 5.06 15.17
CA LYS A 37 -18.86 5.43 16.55
C LYS A 37 -18.50 4.31 17.52
N ALA A 38 -17.93 4.68 18.67
CA ALA A 38 -17.62 3.81 19.78
C ALA A 38 -17.77 4.58 21.10
N ASP A 39 -18.15 3.88 22.16
CA ASP A 39 -18.16 4.42 23.53
C ASP A 39 -16.74 4.48 24.12
N ASP A 40 -16.59 5.11 25.30
CA ASP A 40 -15.32 5.24 26.04
C ASP A 40 -14.65 3.89 26.39
N LYS A 41 -15.45 2.85 26.58
CA LYS A 41 -15.00 1.47 26.84
C LYS A 41 -15.82 0.52 25.95
N PRO A 42 -15.49 0.45 24.66
CA PRO A 42 -16.37 -0.19 23.69
C PRO A 42 -16.18 -1.71 23.69
N ASP A 43 -17.29 -2.46 23.76
CA ASP A 43 -17.32 -3.89 23.40
C ASP A 43 -17.60 -4.08 21.90
N SER A 44 -18.08 -3.03 21.24
CA SER A 44 -18.43 -3.01 19.81
C SER A 44 -18.18 -1.64 19.18
N LEU A 45 -18.07 -1.65 17.85
CA LEU A 45 -17.92 -0.50 16.98
C LEU A 45 -19.15 -0.40 16.08
N THR A 46 -19.75 0.79 15.96
CA THR A 46 -20.86 1.04 15.05
C THR A 46 -20.38 1.73 13.79
N PHE A 47 -20.71 1.16 12.63
CA PHE A 47 -20.65 1.82 11.33
C PHE A 47 -22.05 2.27 10.92
N MET A 48 -22.24 3.58 10.84
CA MET A 48 -23.45 4.21 10.31
C MET A 48 -23.16 4.63 8.88
N MET A 49 -23.97 4.17 7.93
CA MET A 49 -23.82 4.42 6.50
C MET A 49 -25.05 5.14 5.98
N GLU A 50 -24.87 6.34 5.45
CA GLU A 50 -25.94 7.22 5.01
C GLU A 50 -25.81 7.46 3.51
N SER A 51 -26.85 7.12 2.75
CA SER A 51 -26.87 7.35 1.30
C SER A 51 -27.55 8.67 0.99
N PRO A 52 -26.82 9.69 0.49
CA PRO A 52 -27.40 11.01 0.21
C PRO A 52 -28.48 10.96 -0.87
N SER A 53 -28.42 9.95 -1.74
CA SER A 53 -29.29 9.81 -2.91
C SER A 53 -30.57 9.00 -2.66
N GLN A 54 -30.58 8.16 -1.62
CA GLN A 54 -31.66 7.19 -1.39
C GLN A 54 -32.41 7.39 -0.07
N ASP A 55 -32.07 8.42 0.70
CA ASP A 55 -32.62 8.67 2.05
C ASP A 55 -32.58 7.40 2.93
N ARG A 56 -31.48 6.65 2.79
CA ARG A 56 -31.27 5.35 3.43
C ARG A 56 -30.17 5.48 4.46
N VAL A 57 -30.47 5.07 5.69
CA VAL A 57 -29.51 4.94 6.79
C VAL A 57 -29.37 3.47 7.17
N SER A 58 -28.14 3.00 7.37
CA SER A 58 -27.85 1.63 7.79
C SER A 58 -26.85 1.62 8.93
N ASP A 59 -27.21 0.95 10.03
CA ASP A 59 -26.37 0.80 11.21
C ASP A 59 -25.87 -0.64 11.32
N PHE A 60 -24.55 -0.80 11.36
CA PHE A 60 -23.88 -2.09 11.52
C PHE A 60 -23.04 -2.08 12.79
N GLU A 61 -23.23 -3.07 13.64
CA GLU A 61 -22.45 -3.25 14.86
C GLU A 61 -21.43 -4.38 14.70
N LEU A 62 -20.16 -4.08 14.95
CA LEU A 62 -19.04 -5.02 14.89
C LEU A 62 -18.47 -5.23 16.29
N LYS A 63 -18.45 -6.48 16.76
CA LYS A 63 -17.78 -6.82 18.02
C LYS A 63 -16.28 -6.57 17.93
N LEU A 64 -15.76 -5.93 18.96
CA LEU A 64 -14.32 -5.71 19.13
C LEU A 64 -13.66 -6.96 19.70
N MET A 65 -12.33 -7.00 19.56
CA MET A 65 -11.48 -8.05 20.08
C MET A 65 -10.36 -7.42 20.90
N ASP A 66 -9.95 -8.11 21.96
CA ASP A 66 -8.72 -7.76 22.67
C ASP A 66 -7.53 -8.18 21.83
N ILE A 67 -6.73 -7.20 21.43
CA ILE A 67 -5.51 -7.39 20.65
C ILE A 67 -4.40 -6.66 21.38
N ASP A 68 -3.36 -7.39 21.77
CA ASP A 68 -2.15 -6.80 22.32
C ASP A 68 -1.53 -5.89 21.26
N SER A 69 -1.34 -4.62 21.62
CA SER A 69 -0.82 -3.62 20.72
C SER A 69 0.63 -3.33 21.07
N GLU A 70 1.54 -3.83 20.23
CA GLU A 70 2.94 -3.41 20.23
C GLU A 70 3.18 -2.52 19.01
N HIS A 71 3.36 -1.22 19.25
CA HIS A 71 3.72 -0.30 18.20
C HIS A 71 5.23 -0.35 17.97
N LEU A 72 5.63 -0.76 16.77
CA LEU A 72 7.02 -0.63 16.34
C LEU A 72 7.27 0.81 15.88
N GLY A 73 8.29 1.45 16.45
CA GLY A 73 8.79 2.72 15.97
C GLY A 73 9.47 2.54 14.61
N ILE A 74 9.02 3.30 13.61
CA ILE A 74 9.64 3.32 12.29
C ILE A 74 10.62 4.50 12.26
N PRO A 75 11.93 4.28 12.13
CA PRO A 75 12.90 5.37 12.08
C PRO A 75 12.78 6.13 10.77
N GLU A 76 12.94 7.46 10.82
CA GLU A 76 13.15 8.27 9.64
C GLU A 76 14.52 7.93 9.05
N THR A 77 14.53 7.37 7.85
CA THR A 77 15.76 6.95 7.18
C THR A 77 15.79 7.51 5.76
N GLU A 78 16.95 8.02 5.36
CA GLU A 78 17.16 8.42 3.97
C GLU A 78 17.28 7.19 3.08
N HIS A 79 16.64 7.26 1.92
CA HIS A 79 16.62 6.16 0.96
C HIS A 79 17.61 6.44 -0.18
N GLN A 80 18.37 5.41 -0.58
CA GLN A 80 19.35 5.53 -1.67
C GLN A 80 18.67 5.79 -3.02
N ALA A 81 17.47 5.25 -3.21
CA ALA A 81 16.63 5.52 -4.37
C ALA A 81 15.14 5.59 -4.00
N VAL A 82 14.44 6.51 -4.64
CA VAL A 82 12.99 6.67 -4.58
C VAL A 82 12.44 6.66 -6.01
N VAL A 83 11.52 5.75 -6.29
CA VAL A 83 10.89 5.58 -7.60
C VAL A 83 9.39 5.81 -7.45
N LYS A 84 8.86 6.81 -8.14
CA LYS A 84 7.41 7.03 -8.27
C LYS A 84 6.96 6.62 -9.67
N LEU A 85 5.95 5.77 -9.75
CA LEU A 85 5.42 5.25 -11.01
C LEU A 85 3.90 5.03 -10.94
N PRO A 86 3.22 4.81 -12.08
CA PRO A 86 1.79 4.51 -12.08
C PRO A 86 1.50 3.24 -11.29
N ALA A 87 0.52 3.30 -10.37
CA ALA A 87 0.18 2.17 -9.51
C ALA A 87 -0.34 0.97 -10.31
N SER A 88 -1.11 1.24 -11.38
CA SER A 88 -1.60 0.22 -12.31
C SER A 88 -0.48 -0.52 -13.04
N GLU A 89 0.57 0.20 -13.44
CA GLU A 89 1.74 -0.41 -14.09
C GLU A 89 2.53 -1.26 -13.10
N PHE A 90 2.76 -0.77 -11.87
CA PHE A 90 3.39 -1.58 -10.82
C PHE A 90 2.59 -2.85 -10.49
N GLN A 91 1.26 -2.75 -10.38
CA GLN A 91 0.39 -3.90 -10.17
C GLN A 91 0.51 -4.92 -11.30
N ARG A 92 0.52 -4.45 -12.55
CA ARG A 92 0.71 -5.29 -13.72
C ARG A 92 2.07 -5.98 -13.71
N ILE A 93 3.15 -5.23 -13.48
CA ILE A 93 4.52 -5.78 -13.39
C ILE A 93 4.57 -6.90 -12.35
N CYS A 94 4.05 -6.67 -11.14
CA CYS A 94 4.04 -7.69 -10.09
C CYS A 94 3.30 -8.96 -10.53
N ARG A 95 2.11 -8.82 -11.14
CA ARG A 95 1.30 -9.94 -11.63
C ARG A 95 2.00 -10.71 -12.75
N ASP A 96 2.51 -9.99 -13.74
CA ASP A 96 3.10 -10.58 -14.94
C ASP A 96 4.38 -11.35 -14.56
N LEU A 97 5.25 -10.78 -13.71
CA LEU A 97 6.46 -11.47 -13.22
C LEU A 97 6.14 -12.69 -12.35
N SER A 98 5.04 -12.67 -11.60
CA SER A 98 4.63 -13.82 -10.74
C SER A 98 4.16 -15.03 -11.50
N SER A 99 3.83 -14.87 -12.79
CA SER A 99 3.54 -16.00 -13.67
C SER A 99 4.80 -16.75 -14.13
N ILE A 100 5.99 -16.17 -13.88
CA ILE A 100 7.27 -16.68 -14.36
C ILE A 100 8.15 -17.16 -13.19
N GLY A 101 8.20 -16.42 -12.08
CA GLY A 101 8.99 -16.79 -10.91
C GLY A 101 8.45 -16.22 -9.59
N ASP A 102 8.96 -16.74 -8.47
CA ASP A 102 8.48 -16.38 -7.13
C ASP A 102 9.13 -15.11 -6.55
N THR A 103 10.20 -14.64 -7.18
CA THR A 103 10.99 -13.50 -6.72
C THR A 103 11.18 -12.47 -7.82
N VAL A 104 11.34 -11.22 -7.43
CA VAL A 104 11.71 -10.14 -8.33
C VAL A 104 12.97 -9.46 -7.82
N ASN A 105 13.93 -9.28 -8.70
CA ASN A 105 15.07 -8.40 -8.49
C ASN A 105 14.69 -7.01 -9.03
N ILE A 106 14.70 -6.02 -8.14
CA ILE A 106 14.39 -4.63 -8.46
C ILE A 106 15.72 -3.87 -8.43
N SER A 107 16.11 -3.30 -9.56
CA SER A 107 17.36 -2.56 -9.73
C SER A 107 17.08 -1.14 -10.18
N VAL A 108 17.56 -0.15 -9.43
CA VAL A 108 17.49 1.27 -9.79
C VAL A 108 18.88 1.74 -10.16
N THR A 109 19.00 2.28 -11.38
CA THR A 109 20.25 2.78 -11.94
C THR A 109 19.99 4.10 -12.69
N LYS A 110 21.05 4.68 -13.28
CA LYS A 110 20.91 5.88 -14.12
C LYS A 110 20.04 5.66 -15.36
N ASP A 111 19.90 4.42 -15.82
CA ASP A 111 19.09 4.08 -16.99
C ASP A 111 17.59 3.93 -16.67
N GLY A 112 17.22 3.93 -15.39
CA GLY A 112 15.86 3.74 -14.91
C GLY A 112 15.74 2.64 -13.85
N VAL A 113 14.49 2.23 -13.59
CA VAL A 113 14.17 1.08 -12.75
C VAL A 113 13.94 -0.16 -13.60
N ARG A 114 14.52 -1.29 -13.19
CA ARG A 114 14.34 -2.60 -13.82
C ARG A 114 13.76 -3.59 -12.81
N PHE A 115 12.79 -4.35 -13.26
CA PHE A 115 12.19 -5.48 -12.54
C PHE A 115 12.52 -6.75 -13.33
N SER A 116 13.22 -7.70 -12.71
CA SER A 116 13.59 -8.95 -13.35
C SER A 116 13.22 -10.15 -12.49
N THR A 117 12.86 -11.25 -13.15
CA THR A 117 12.57 -12.52 -12.49
C THR A 117 13.12 -13.66 -13.32
N LYS A 118 13.42 -14.78 -12.66
CA LYS A 118 13.80 -16.05 -13.27
C LYS A 118 13.04 -17.15 -12.57
N GLY A 119 12.48 -18.07 -13.34
CA GLY A 119 11.86 -19.29 -12.85
C GLY A 119 11.95 -20.41 -13.88
N ASP A 120 11.14 -21.45 -13.71
CA ASP A 120 11.30 -22.71 -14.45
C ASP A 120 11.06 -22.57 -15.95
N ILE A 121 10.11 -21.72 -16.34
CA ILE A 121 9.72 -21.52 -17.75
C ILE A 121 10.58 -20.48 -18.46
N GLY A 122 11.45 -19.76 -17.75
CA GLY A 122 12.33 -18.75 -18.34
C GLY A 122 12.63 -17.56 -17.43
N SER A 123 12.92 -16.42 -18.05
CA SER A 123 13.21 -15.16 -17.36
C SER A 123 12.48 -14.00 -18.02
N ALA A 124 12.13 -12.99 -17.23
CA ALA A 124 11.55 -11.75 -17.73
C ALA A 124 12.28 -10.54 -17.17
N ASN A 125 12.32 -9.48 -17.97
CA ASN A 125 12.91 -8.20 -17.63
C ASN A 125 11.97 -7.10 -18.12
N ILE A 126 11.52 -6.24 -17.21
CA ILE A 126 10.71 -5.06 -17.50
C ILE A 126 11.51 -3.85 -17.03
N SER A 127 11.61 -2.80 -17.85
CA SER A 127 12.36 -1.59 -17.50
C SER A 127 11.51 -0.35 -17.73
N CYS A 128 11.41 0.50 -16.71
CA CYS A 128 10.75 1.79 -16.77
C CYS A 128 11.81 2.88 -16.69
N ARG A 129 11.91 3.69 -17.76
CA ARG A 129 12.80 4.84 -17.78
C ARG A 129 12.11 6.05 -17.18
N GLN A 130 12.89 6.96 -16.61
CA GLN A 130 12.36 8.24 -16.17
C GLN A 130 11.71 8.95 -17.36
N ASN A 131 10.47 9.39 -17.18
CA ASN A 131 9.72 10.13 -18.17
C ASN A 131 8.81 11.15 -17.47
N THR A 132 9.17 12.42 -17.58
CA THR A 132 8.45 13.55 -17.00
C THR A 132 7.64 14.34 -18.05
N SER A 133 7.74 13.97 -19.33
CA SER A 133 7.08 14.66 -20.44
C SER A 133 5.82 13.91 -20.88
N VAL A 134 4.92 13.66 -19.92
CA VAL A 134 3.64 12.98 -20.14
C VAL A 134 2.48 13.97 -19.99
N ASP A 135 1.39 13.73 -20.71
CA ASP A 135 0.20 14.60 -20.67
C ASP A 135 -0.44 14.64 -19.27
N LYS A 136 -0.38 13.50 -18.55
CA LYS A 136 -0.91 13.35 -17.21
C LYS A 136 0.20 13.05 -16.20
N PRO A 137 0.41 13.87 -15.16
CA PRO A 137 1.49 13.67 -14.19
C PRO A 137 1.49 12.30 -13.49
N GLU A 138 0.32 11.68 -13.31
CA GLU A 138 0.17 10.34 -12.72
C GLU A 138 0.65 9.19 -13.61
N GLU A 139 0.84 9.45 -14.91
CA GLU A 139 1.41 8.48 -15.86
C GLU A 139 2.96 8.55 -15.90
N ALA A 140 3.55 9.53 -15.20
CA ALA A 140 4.99 9.75 -15.20
C ALA A 140 5.73 8.70 -14.38
N VAL A 141 6.97 8.44 -14.77
CA VAL A 141 7.95 7.72 -13.96
C VAL A 141 9.00 8.72 -13.51
N VAL A 142 9.08 8.94 -12.19
CA VAL A 142 10.04 9.85 -11.55
C VAL A 142 10.98 9.03 -10.71
N ILE A 143 12.29 9.30 -10.85
CA ILE A 143 13.34 8.55 -10.17
C ILE A 143 14.26 9.57 -9.52
N GLU A 144 14.39 9.49 -8.20
CA GLU A 144 15.37 10.22 -7.41
C GLU A 144 16.36 9.19 -6.88
N MET A 145 17.61 9.26 -7.33
CA MET A 145 18.63 8.25 -7.00
C MET A 145 19.91 8.93 -6.56
N GLN A 146 20.31 8.69 -5.32
CA GLN A 146 21.62 9.06 -4.80
C GLN A 146 22.65 8.00 -5.16
N GLU A 147 22.31 6.72 -4.95
CA GLU A 147 23.17 5.58 -5.25
C GLU A 147 22.39 4.45 -5.95
N PRO A 148 23.01 3.70 -6.88
CA PRO A 148 22.38 2.52 -7.46
C PRO A 148 22.08 1.46 -6.39
N VAL A 149 20.87 0.90 -6.44
CA VAL A 149 20.41 -0.11 -5.50
C VAL A 149 19.76 -1.27 -6.26
N THR A 150 20.09 -2.49 -5.84
CA THR A 150 19.52 -3.71 -6.39
C THR A 150 19.17 -4.63 -5.23
N LEU A 151 17.90 -5.04 -5.15
CA LEU A 151 17.39 -5.91 -4.07
C LEU A 151 16.39 -6.92 -4.61
N THR A 152 16.36 -8.09 -3.98
CA THR A 152 15.46 -9.19 -4.36
C THR A 152 14.32 -9.31 -3.37
N PHE A 153 13.08 -9.46 -3.83
CA PHE A 153 11.88 -9.55 -3.00
C PHE A 153 10.99 -10.72 -3.43
N ALA A 154 10.21 -11.27 -2.49
CA ALA A 154 9.20 -12.27 -2.82
C ALA A 154 7.95 -11.61 -3.44
N LEU A 155 7.61 -12.01 -4.66
CA LEU A 155 6.51 -11.44 -5.44
C LEU A 155 5.14 -11.67 -4.78
N ARG A 156 4.97 -12.73 -3.97
CA ARG A 156 3.74 -12.99 -3.20
C ARG A 156 3.32 -11.78 -2.34
N TYR A 157 4.28 -11.13 -1.69
CA TYR A 157 3.99 -9.96 -0.85
C TYR A 157 3.73 -8.71 -1.69
N LEU A 158 4.51 -8.47 -2.74
CA LEU A 158 4.31 -7.32 -3.62
C LEU A 158 2.95 -7.36 -4.33
N ASN A 159 2.47 -8.53 -4.75
CA ASN A 159 1.09 -8.67 -5.25
C ASN A 159 0.03 -8.36 -4.19
N SER A 160 0.31 -8.69 -2.93
CA SER A 160 -0.60 -8.36 -1.83
C SER A 160 -0.66 -6.85 -1.60
N PHE A 161 0.48 -6.16 -1.68
CA PHE A 161 0.57 -4.70 -1.58
C PHE A 161 -0.10 -4.00 -2.77
N ALA A 162 0.04 -4.56 -3.99
CA ALA A 162 -0.57 -4.03 -5.20
C ALA A 162 -2.11 -4.02 -5.19
N LYS A 163 -2.75 -4.70 -4.22
CA LYS A 163 -4.20 -4.57 -3.99
C LYS A 163 -4.61 -3.18 -3.50
N ALA A 164 -3.67 -2.36 -3.03
CA ALA A 164 -3.90 -0.98 -2.64
C ALA A 164 -3.98 0.00 -3.84
N THR A 165 -3.75 -0.47 -5.07
CA THR A 165 -3.83 0.36 -6.30
C THR A 165 -5.08 1.23 -6.40
N PRO A 166 -6.30 0.80 -6.01
CA PRO A 166 -7.48 1.68 -6.05
C PRO A 166 -7.40 2.92 -5.15
N LEU A 167 -6.49 2.96 -4.17
CA LEU A 167 -6.33 4.10 -3.27
C LEU A 167 -5.58 5.28 -3.90
N SER A 168 -4.75 5.02 -4.91
CA SER A 168 -3.86 6.03 -5.51
C SER A 168 -3.52 5.69 -6.96
N SER A 169 -3.54 6.68 -7.84
CA SER A 169 -3.08 6.52 -9.23
C SER A 169 -1.58 6.24 -9.33
N THR A 170 -0.80 6.59 -8.30
CA THR A 170 0.66 6.39 -8.25
C THR A 170 1.09 5.60 -7.03
N VAL A 171 2.21 4.89 -7.16
CA VAL A 171 2.89 4.19 -6.05
C VAL A 171 4.32 4.71 -5.95
N THR A 172 4.83 4.80 -4.72
CA THR A 172 6.22 5.19 -4.46
C THR A 172 6.98 4.03 -3.83
N LEU A 173 8.13 3.68 -4.41
CA LEU A 173 9.04 2.65 -3.94
C LEU A 173 10.28 3.34 -3.38
N SER A 174 10.57 3.14 -2.10
CA SER A 174 11.78 3.68 -1.45
C SER A 174 12.70 2.52 -1.07
N MET A 175 13.96 2.58 -1.49
CA MET A 175 14.91 1.46 -1.44
C MET A 175 16.27 1.87 -0.90
N SER A 176 16.83 1.04 -0.02
CA SER A 176 18.22 1.09 0.45
C SER A 176 18.71 -0.33 0.72
N LYS A 177 19.99 -0.62 0.48
CA LYS A 177 20.55 -1.99 0.52
C LYS A 177 20.29 -2.77 1.82
N GLU A 178 20.25 -2.07 2.95
CA GLU A 178 20.14 -2.67 4.29
C GLU A 178 18.76 -2.46 4.94
N LEU A 179 17.79 -1.92 4.20
CA LEU A 179 16.46 -1.60 4.71
C LEU A 179 15.38 -2.37 3.94
N PRO A 180 14.23 -2.64 4.59
CA PRO A 180 13.03 -3.05 3.87
C PRO A 180 12.68 -2.07 2.75
N ILE A 181 12.19 -2.57 1.61
CA ILE A 181 11.53 -1.69 0.64
C ILE A 181 10.28 -1.11 1.27
N VAL A 182 10.08 0.20 1.06
CA VAL A 182 8.84 0.89 1.42
C VAL A 182 8.00 1.06 0.17
N VAL A 183 6.79 0.50 0.17
CA VAL A 183 5.80 0.66 -0.89
C VAL A 183 4.68 1.54 -0.36
N GLU A 184 4.60 2.79 -0.83
CA GLU A 184 3.65 3.80 -0.37
C GLU A 184 2.56 4.07 -1.41
N TYR A 185 1.31 4.02 -0.96
CA TYR A 185 0.13 4.54 -1.67
C TYR A 185 -0.45 5.70 -0.87
N ARG A 186 -0.53 6.88 -1.48
CA ARG A 186 -1.12 8.07 -0.84
C ARG A 186 -2.63 8.07 -0.98
N ILE A 187 -3.34 8.32 0.12
CA ILE A 187 -4.79 8.48 0.14
C ILE A 187 -5.06 9.98 0.04
N GLN A 188 -5.10 10.49 -1.19
CA GLN A 188 -5.23 11.92 -1.48
C GLN A 188 -4.25 12.76 -0.62
N ASP A 189 -4.76 13.77 0.07
CA ASP A 189 -4.08 14.61 1.05
C ASP A 189 -4.36 14.20 2.51
N MET A 190 -5.11 13.11 2.72
CA MET A 190 -5.57 12.66 4.04
C MET A 190 -4.55 11.76 4.76
N GLY A 191 -3.73 11.03 4.01
CA GLY A 191 -2.78 10.09 4.59
C GLY A 191 -2.16 9.13 3.58
N PHE A 192 -1.69 7.98 4.06
CA PHE A 192 -1.04 6.97 3.23
C PHE A 192 -1.20 5.56 3.82
N VAL A 193 -1.03 4.55 2.96
CA VAL A 193 -0.73 3.19 3.35
C VAL A 193 0.71 2.87 2.95
N LYS A 194 1.53 2.48 3.92
CA LYS A 194 2.92 2.05 3.71
C LYS A 194 3.07 0.58 4.02
N PHE A 195 3.64 -0.16 3.08
CA PHE A 195 4.04 -1.54 3.27
C PHE A 195 5.55 -1.63 3.35
N TYR A 196 6.05 -2.43 4.29
CA TYR A 196 7.46 -2.68 4.50
C TYR A 196 7.75 -4.16 4.21
N LEU A 197 8.74 -4.42 3.37
CA LEU A 197 9.13 -5.79 3.03
C LEU A 197 10.64 -5.93 3.05
N ALA A 198 11.13 -6.82 3.92
CA ALA A 198 12.54 -7.14 3.97
C ALA A 198 13.00 -7.77 2.64
N PRO A 199 14.20 -7.42 2.14
CA PRO A 199 14.77 -8.09 0.99
C PRO A 199 15.08 -9.55 1.34
N LYS A 200 15.08 -10.41 0.33
CA LYS A 200 15.71 -11.73 0.43
C LYS A 200 17.21 -11.51 0.51
N ILE A 201 17.82 -12.06 1.56
CA ILE A 201 19.27 -12.15 1.70
C ILE A 201 19.69 -13.32 0.82
N GLU A 202 20.63 -13.11 -0.09
CA GLU A 202 21.35 -14.21 -0.72
C GLU A 202 22.24 -14.80 0.39
N GLU A 203 22.02 -16.06 0.76
CA GLU A 203 23.00 -16.76 1.60
C GLU A 203 24.30 -16.79 0.80
N ASP A 204 25.29 -16.00 1.22
CA ASP A 204 26.64 -16.09 0.68
C ASP A 204 27.10 -17.55 0.84
N GLU A 205 27.32 -18.25 -0.27
CA GLU A 205 28.10 -19.51 -0.30
C GLU A 205 29.57 -19.24 0.02
#